data_AF-A0A6M5FBX6-F1
#
_entry.id   AF-A0A6M5FBX6-F1
#
_cell.length_a   1.000
_cell.length_b   1.000
_cell.length_c   1.000
_cell.angle_alpha   90.00
_cell.angle_beta   90.00
_cell.angle_gamma   90.00
#
_symmetry.space_group_name_H-M   'P 1'
#
loop_
_entity.id
_entity.type
_entity.pdbx_description
1 polymer ?
#
loop_
_entity_poly.entity_id
_entity_poly.type
_entity_poly.pdbx_seq_one_letter_code
_entity_poly.pdbx_strand_id
1 'polypeptide(L)' 'MNDEDTIKNLRLYEDEETIRKTIHYLELHDPENANREYAVGFLKFMQRFAHVASKNEEFDFEGFLEKYKKSSDS' A
#
# COMPACT_ATOMS: atom_id res chain seq x y z
N MET A 1 14.88 12.94 14.38
CA MET A 1 14.52 11.59 13.90
C MET A 1 14.30 11.71 12.41
N ASN A 2 15.01 10.94 11.59
CA ASN A 2 14.83 10.97 10.13
C ASN A 2 13.56 10.18 9.79
N ASP A 3 12.57 10.81 9.16
CA ASP A 3 11.31 10.19 8.74
C ASP A 3 11.53 8.96 7.83
N GLU A 4 12.69 8.92 7.16
CA GLU A 4 13.10 7.82 6.29
C GLU A 4 13.32 6.49 7.05
N ASP A 5 13.72 6.54 8.33
CA ASP A 5 13.92 5.34 9.16
C ASP A 5 12.62 4.84 9.78
N THR A 6 11.64 5.72 10.00
CA THR A 6 10.36 5.37 10.60
C THR A 6 9.51 4.54 9.63
N ILE A 7 9.50 4.90 8.33
CA ILE A 7 8.74 4.17 7.29
C ILE A 7 9.44 2.86 6.87
N LYS A 8 10.78 2.83 6.83
CA LYS A 8 11.55 1.62 6.48
C LYS A 8 11.36 0.48 7.48
N ASN A 9 11.18 0.80 8.77
CA ASN A 9 11.11 -0.20 9.84
C ASN A 9 9.70 -0.72 10.14
N LEU A 10 8.66 -0.05 9.66
CA LEU A 10 7.29 -0.52 9.81
C LEU A 10 7.03 -1.62 8.76
N ARG A 11 7.40 -2.86 9.10
CA ARG A 11 7.03 -4.06 8.33
C ARG A 11 5.54 -4.39 8.51
N LEU A 12 4.68 -3.45 8.14
CA LEU A 12 3.22 -3.52 8.35
C LEU A 12 2.59 -4.75 7.69
N TYR A 13 3.21 -5.26 6.62
CA TYR A 13 2.80 -6.47 5.92
C TYR A 13 3.14 -7.77 6.68
N GLU A 14 3.85 -7.70 7.82
CA GLU A 14 4.10 -8.80 8.76
C GLU A 14 3.22 -8.69 10.02
N ASP A 15 2.56 -7.56 10.24
CA ASP A 15 1.71 -7.32 11.41
C ASP A 15 0.27 -7.80 11.17
N GLU A 16 -0.13 -8.88 11.86
CA GLU A 16 -1.44 -9.52 11.68
C GLU A 16 -2.63 -8.62 12.08
N GLU A 17 -2.43 -7.62 12.95
CA GLU A 17 -3.48 -6.64 13.24
C GLU A 17 -3.68 -5.69 12.06
N THR A 18 -2.60 -5.16 11.50
CA THR A 18 -2.63 -4.27 10.33
C THR A 18 -3.14 -4.98 9.09
N ILE A 19 -2.75 -6.24 8.87
CA ILE A 19 -3.29 -7.07 7.78
C ILE A 19 -4.80 -7.23 7.93
N ARG A 20 -5.31 -7.53 9.14
CA ARG A 20 -6.76 -7.63 9.38
C ARG A 20 -7.50 -6.32 9.14
N LYS A 21 -6.96 -5.19 9.59
CA LYS A 21 -7.56 -3.86 9.32
C LYS A 21 -7.57 -3.55 7.83
N THR A 22 -6.53 -3.95 7.10
CA THR A 22 -6.45 -3.78 5.65
C THR A 22 -7.46 -4.65 4.92
N ILE A 23 -7.64 -5.92 5.34
CA ILE A 23 -8.70 -6.77 4.82
C ILE A 23 -10.07 -6.12 5.05
N HIS A 24 -10.32 -5.62 6.27
CA HIS A 24 -11.60 -4.95 6.57
C HIS A 24 -11.84 -3.69 5.71
N TYR A 25 -10.78 -2.92 5.45
CA TYR A 25 -10.86 -1.81 4.50
C TYR A 25 -11.24 -2.29 3.09
N LEU A 26 -10.63 -3.38 2.62
CA LEU A 26 -10.95 -3.96 1.31
C LEU A 26 -12.38 -4.52 1.26
N GLU A 27 -12.89 -5.13 2.34
CA GLU A 27 -14.30 -5.58 2.41
C GLU A 27 -15.29 -4.44 2.12
N LEU A 28 -14.95 -3.21 2.51
CA LEU A 28 -15.81 -2.03 2.34
C LEU A 28 -15.64 -1.33 0.97
N HIS A 29 -14.46 -1.44 0.35
CA HIS A 29 -14.08 -0.61 -0.80
C HIS A 29 -13.68 -1.39 -2.07
N ASP A 30 -13.23 -2.64 -1.92
CA ASP A 30 -12.79 -3.55 -2.99
C ASP A 30 -13.02 -5.02 -2.56
N PRO A 31 -14.29 -5.44 -2.40
CA PRO A 31 -14.63 -6.70 -1.75
C PRO A 31 -14.16 -7.94 -2.54
N GLU A 32 -13.98 -7.83 -3.86
CA GLU A 32 -13.47 -8.93 -4.69
C GLU A 32 -12.01 -9.28 -4.36
N ASN A 33 -11.25 -8.30 -3.86
CA ASN A 33 -9.86 -8.43 -3.46
C ASN A 33 -9.65 -8.49 -1.95
N ALA A 34 -10.72 -8.62 -1.15
CA ALA A 34 -10.67 -8.61 0.32
C ALA A 34 -10.12 -9.91 0.93
N ASN A 35 -8.91 -10.28 0.54
CA ASN A 35 -8.20 -11.46 1.01
C ASN A 35 -6.81 -11.10 1.53
N ARG A 36 -6.21 -12.02 2.28
CA ARG A 36 -4.92 -11.81 2.94
C ARG A 36 -3.78 -11.60 1.95
N GLU A 37 -3.76 -12.32 0.84
CA GLU A 37 -2.69 -12.22 -0.16
C GLU A 37 -2.66 -10.80 -0.76
N TYR A 38 -3.82 -10.31 -1.17
CA TYR A 38 -3.96 -8.96 -1.72
C TYR A 38 -3.64 -7.89 -0.67
N ALA A 39 -4.16 -8.02 0.56
CA ALA A 39 -3.88 -7.07 1.65
C ALA A 39 -2.37 -6.96 1.96
N VAL A 40 -1.65 -8.08 1.98
CA VAL A 40 -0.18 -8.10 2.15
C VAL A 40 0.51 -7.42 0.97
N GLY A 41 0.07 -7.68 -0.27
CA GLY A 41 0.57 -7.01 -1.47
C GLY A 41 0.36 -5.50 -1.42
N PHE A 42 -0.85 -5.07 -1.06
CA PHE A 42 -1.25 -3.68 -0.90
C PHE A 42 -0.36 -2.96 0.14
N LEU A 43 -0.13 -3.57 1.31
CA LEU A 43 0.75 -2.99 2.34
C LEU A 43 2.21 -2.85 1.88
N LYS A 44 2.76 -3.84 1.17
CA LYS A 44 4.12 -3.75 0.59
C LYS A 44 4.21 -2.63 -0.45
N PHE A 45 3.17 -2.46 -1.25
CA PHE A 45 3.06 -1.39 -2.22
C PHE A 45 2.99 -0.03 -1.54
N MET A 46 2.13 0.14 -0.54
CA MET A 46 1.99 1.39 0.23
C MET A 46 3.30 1.78 0.92
N GLN A 47 4.07 0.80 1.41
CA GLN A 47 5.39 1.08 1.99
C GLN A 47 6.38 1.62 0.95
N ARG A 48 6.45 1.01 -0.24
CA ARG A 48 7.29 1.51 -1.34
C ARG A 48 6.83 2.88 -1.82
N PHE A 49 5.52 3.07 -1.89
CA PHE A 49 4.90 4.32 -2.27
C PHE A 49 5.27 5.45 -1.31
N ALA A 50 5.07 5.25 -0.01
CA ALA A 50 5.39 6.23 1.02
C ALA A 50 6.87 6.64 0.97
N HIS A 51 7.77 5.70 0.67
CA HIS A 51 9.20 5.98 0.49
C HIS A 51 9.52 6.85 -0.73
N VAL A 52 8.79 6.68 -1.84
CA VAL A 52 8.97 7.48 -3.06
C VAL A 52 8.34 8.87 -2.89
N ALA A 53 7.15 8.93 -2.28
CA ALA A 53 6.45 10.16 -1.99
C ALA A 53 7.19 11.01 -0.95
N SER A 54 7.81 10.42 0.07
CA SER A 54 8.62 11.17 1.04
C SER A 54 9.89 11.80 0.45
N LYS A 55 10.22 11.46 -0.81
CA LYS A 55 11.39 12.00 -1.53
C LYS A 55 11.03 13.00 -2.62
N ASN A 56 9.74 13.19 -2.94
CA ASN A 56 9.28 14.10 -3.98
C ASN A 56 8.12 14.95 -3.44
N GLU A 57 8.28 16.28 -3.37
CA GLU A 57 7.21 17.20 -2.93
C GLU A 57 6.01 17.25 -3.90
N GLU A 58 6.16 16.82 -5.16
CA GLU A 58 5.10 16.79 -6.19
C GLU A 58 4.84 15.36 -6.73
N PHE A 59 4.42 14.43 -5.87
CA PHE A 59 4.06 13.09 -6.36
C PHE A 59 2.62 13.06 -6.93
N ASP A 60 2.48 12.76 -8.22
CA ASP A 60 1.18 12.52 -8.88
C ASP A 60 0.63 11.12 -8.55
N PHE A 61 -0.19 11.07 -7.50
CA PHE A 61 -0.86 9.85 -7.04
C PHE A 61 -1.85 9.28 -8.06
N GLU A 62 -2.51 10.14 -8.81
CA GLU A 62 -3.60 9.77 -9.71
C GLU A 62 -3.03 9.06 -10.95
N GLY A 63 -1.97 9.63 -11.55
CA GLY A 63 -1.27 9.00 -12.68
C GLY A 63 -0.60 7.67 -12.33
N PHE A 64 -0.20 7.47 -11.06
CA PHE A 64 0.36 6.21 -10.60
C PHE A 64 -0.71 5.11 -10.42
N LEU A 65 -1.85 5.44 -9.80
CA LEU A 65 -2.99 4.54 -9.64
C LEU A 65 -3.52 4.05 -10.99
N GLU A 66 -3.59 4.94 -11.98
CA GLU A 66 -4.05 4.61 -13.32
C GLU A 66 -3.13 3.59 -14.01
N LYS A 67 -1.80 3.76 -13.86
CA LYS A 67 -0.80 2.80 -14.38
C LYS A 67 -0.87 1.44 -13.68
N TYR A 68 -1.05 1.43 -12.36
CA TYR A 68 -1.14 0.20 -11.60
C TYR A 68 -2.37 -0.62 -12.02
N LYS A 69 -3.56 0.00 -12.06
CA LYS A 69 -4.79 -0.68 -12.51
C LYS A 69 -4.66 -1.25 -13.92
N LYS A 70 -4.09 -0.48 -14.87
CA LYS A 70 -3.83 -0.97 -16.23
C LYS A 70 -2.88 -2.16 -16.29
N SER A 71 -1.94 -2.28 -15.36
CA SER A 71 -1.01 -3.40 -15.29
C SER A 71 -1.60 -4.68 -14.67
N SER A 72 -2.73 -4.56 -13.98
CA SER A 72 -3.47 -5.69 -13.39
C SER A 72 -4.45 -6.34 -14.37
N ASP A 73 -4.79 -5.67 -15.47
CA ASP A 73 -5.69 -6.13 -16.54
C ASP A 73 -4.96 -6.86 -17.69
N SER A 74 -3.76 -7.44 -17.47
CA SER A 74 -2.99 -8.19 -18.48
C SER A 74 -2.69 -9.63 -18.09
#